data_AF-A0AAV6YKJ9-F1
#
_entry.id   AF-A0AAV6YKJ9-F1
#
_cell.length_a   1.000
_cell.length_b   1.000
_cell.length_c   1.000
_cell.angle_alpha   90.00
_cell.angle_beta   90.00
_cell.angle_gamma   90.00
#
_symmetry.space_group_name_H-M   'P 1'
#
loop_
_entity.id
_entity.type
_entity.pdbx_description
1 polymer ?
#
loop_
_entity_poly.entity_id
_entity_poly.type
_entity_poly.pdbx_seq_one_letter_code
_entity_poly.pdbx_strand_id
1 'polypeptide(L)'
;MLARESTDLCHQLIRLRVVHHLLYVMGNTEHTESQRQASLALEYFVSVSPVVEEQVKIAIGEKIFQMLMENPEVLYMKLDAIQVDVLVSNQVNVPRVKEVAE
;
A
#
# COMPACT_ATOMS: atom_id res chain seq x y z
N MET A 1 -5.04 2.49 -13.41
CA MET A 1 -5.73 1.68 -12.38
C MET A 1 -7.20 2.07 -12.37
N LEU A 2 -8.12 1.10 -12.41
CA LEU A 2 -9.57 1.38 -12.40
C LEU A 2 -10.02 2.18 -11.16
N ALA A 3 -9.33 2.03 -10.03
CA ALA A 3 -9.58 2.81 -8.82
C ALA A 3 -9.41 4.33 -9.03
N ARG A 4 -8.61 4.75 -10.02
CA ARG A 4 -8.45 6.18 -10.39
C ARG A 4 -9.69 6.80 -11.03
N GLU A 5 -10.55 5.96 -11.58
CA GLU A 5 -11.72 6.37 -12.36
C GLU A 5 -13.01 6.28 -11.52
N SER A 6 -12.95 5.68 -10.32
CA SER A 6 -14.12 5.50 -9.45
C SER A 6 -13.73 5.47 -7.97
N THR A 7 -14.19 6.49 -7.24
CA THR A 7 -14.05 6.58 -5.78
C THR A 7 -14.76 5.42 -5.07
N ASP A 8 -15.92 4.98 -5.59
CA ASP A 8 -16.65 3.83 -5.04
C ASP A 8 -15.85 2.55 -5.15
N LEU A 9 -15.22 2.30 -6.31
CA LEU A 9 -14.35 1.15 -6.48
C LEU A 9 -13.13 1.23 -5.57
N CYS A 10 -12.55 2.42 -5.39
CA CYS A 10 -11.46 2.64 -4.44
C CYS A 10 -11.87 2.24 -3.00
N HIS A 11 -13.02 2.71 -2.52
CA HIS A 11 -13.55 2.34 -1.21
C HIS A 11 -13.85 0.83 -1.09
N GLN A 12 -14.39 0.21 -2.14
CA GLN A 12 -14.63 -1.23 -2.16
C GLN A 12 -13.33 -2.03 -2.05
N LEU A 13 -12.29 -1.64 -2.80
CA LEU A 13 -10.98 -2.29 -2.75
C LEU A 13 -10.33 -2.16 -1.37
N ILE A 14 -10.45 -0.99 -0.73
CA ILE A 14 -9.99 -0.79 0.65
C ILE A 14 -10.72 -1.75 1.61
N ARG A 15 -12.05 -1.90 1.47
CA ARG A 15 -12.86 -2.85 2.27
C ARG A 15 -12.47 -4.30 2.03
N LEU A 16 -11.99 -4.64 0.83
CA LEU A 16 -11.45 -5.96 0.46
C LEU A 16 -9.98 -6.15 0.86
N ARG A 17 -9.46 -5.29 1.73
CA ARG A 17 -8.08 -5.34 2.26
C ARG A 17 -7.02 -5.23 1.16
N VAL A 18 -7.27 -4.47 0.10
CA VAL A 18 -6.28 -4.29 -0.99
C VAL A 18 -4.92 -3.82 -0.45
N VAL A 19 -4.90 -2.95 0.57
CA VAL A 19 -3.67 -2.43 1.19
C VAL A 19 -2.80 -3.55 1.76
N HIS A 20 -3.40 -4.49 2.48
CA HIS A 20 -2.68 -5.65 3.03
C HIS A 20 -2.03 -6.50 1.94
N HIS A 21 -2.79 -6.79 0.88
CA HIS A 21 -2.32 -7.61 -0.22
C HIS A 21 -1.23 -6.89 -1.04
N LEU A 22 -1.34 -5.57 -1.23
CA LEU A 22 -0.31 -4.78 -1.89
C LEU A 22 1.00 -4.81 -1.09
N LEU A 23 0.94 -4.61 0.23
CA LEU A 23 2.11 -4.72 1.10
C LEU A 23 2.73 -6.12 1.03
N TYR A 24 1.91 -7.17 1.06
CA TYR A 24 2.38 -8.55 0.91
C TYR A 24 3.10 -8.76 -0.43
N VAL A 25 2.53 -8.28 -1.54
CA VAL A 25 3.13 -8.39 -2.88
C VAL A 25 4.42 -7.58 -2.98
N MET A 26 4.50 -6.41 -2.35
CA MET A 26 5.75 -5.63 -2.29
C MET A 26 6.89 -6.38 -1.60
N GLY A 27 6.58 -7.26 -0.64
CA GLY A 27 7.55 -8.14 0.00
C GLY A 27 7.89 -9.40 -0.80
N ASN A 28 7.17 -9.70 -1.88
CA ASN A 28 7.44 -10.90 -2.68
C ASN A 28 8.59 -10.66 -3.68
N THR A 29 9.81 -11.01 -3.26
CA THR A 29 11.04 -10.81 -4.04
C THR A 29 11.19 -11.72 -5.25
N GLU A 30 10.34 -12.73 -5.42
CA GLU A 30 10.37 -13.65 -6.58
C GLU A 30 9.78 -12.99 -7.85
N HIS A 31 9.03 -11.89 -7.70
CA HIS A 31 8.30 -11.25 -8.79
C HIS A 31 8.46 -9.72 -8.78
N THR A 32 9.59 -9.25 -9.30
CA THR A 32 9.97 -7.82 -9.30
C THR A 32 8.94 -6.89 -9.96
N GLU A 33 8.35 -7.30 -11.10
CA GLU A 33 7.32 -6.48 -11.75
C GLU A 33 6.06 -6.38 -10.89
N SER A 34 5.68 -7.45 -10.17
CA SER A 34 4.56 -7.41 -9.23
C SER A 34 4.87 -6.49 -8.04
N GLN A 35 6.09 -6.50 -7.50
CA GLN A 35 6.50 -5.56 -6.45
C GLN A 35 6.40 -4.10 -6.92
N ARG A 36 6.86 -3.83 -8.15
CA ARG A 36 6.79 -2.51 -8.77
C ARG A 36 5.35 -2.03 -8.93
N GLN A 37 4.49 -2.85 -9.52
CA GLN A 37 3.07 -2.52 -9.70
C GLN A 37 2.35 -2.35 -8.36
N ALA A 38 2.67 -3.17 -7.36
CA ALA A 38 2.08 -3.04 -6.03
C ALA A 38 2.49 -1.75 -5.33
N SER A 39 3.76 -1.33 -5.48
CA SER A 39 4.27 -0.08 -4.93
C SER A 39 3.58 1.13 -5.57
N LEU A 40 3.42 1.13 -6.89
CA LEU A 40 2.70 2.18 -7.62
C LEU A 40 1.21 2.23 -7.26
N ALA A 41 0.58 1.06 -7.07
CA ALA A 41 -0.80 0.99 -6.64
C ALA A 41 -0.98 1.49 -5.20
N LEU A 42 -0.06 1.15 -4.31
CA LEU A 42 -0.10 1.57 -2.91
C LEU A 42 0.11 3.07 -2.76
N GLU A 43 1.07 3.65 -3.48
CA GLU A 43 1.27 5.11 -3.53
C GLU A 43 -0.01 5.84 -3.92
N TYR A 44 -0.74 5.32 -4.91
CA TYR A 44 -2.03 5.88 -5.28
C TYR A 44 -3.06 5.82 -4.13
N PHE A 45 -3.21 4.67 -3.46
CA PHE A 45 -4.16 4.57 -2.34
C PHE A 45 -3.81 5.47 -1.16
N VAL A 46 -2.51 5.61 -0.87
CA VAL A 46 -1.99 6.50 0.16
C VAL A 46 -2.27 7.97 -0.18
N SER A 47 -2.04 8.38 -1.44
CA SER A 47 -2.24 9.78 -1.84
C SER A 47 -3.70 10.24 -1.90
N VAL A 48 -4.65 9.31 -2.09
CA VAL A 48 -6.09 9.65 -2.17
C VAL A 48 -6.87 9.44 -0.86
N SER A 49 -6.29 8.76 0.13
CA SER A 49 -7.00 8.46 1.38
C SER A 49 -6.09 8.67 2.59
N PRO A 50 -6.30 9.75 3.38
CA PRO A 50 -5.52 10.01 4.60
C PRO A 50 -5.59 8.86 5.62
N VAL A 51 -6.71 8.14 5.66
CA VAL A 51 -6.88 6.96 6.52
C VAL A 51 -5.95 5.84 6.07
N VAL A 52 -5.80 5.61 4.76
CA VAL A 52 -4.86 4.61 4.24
C VAL A 52 -3.42 5.04 4.50
N GLU A 53 -3.10 6.31 4.28
CA GLU A 53 -1.78 6.88 4.58
C GLU A 53 -1.34 6.57 6.01
N GLU A 54 -2.15 6.93 7.00
CA GLU A 54 -1.86 6.71 8.41
C GLU A 54 -1.66 5.23 8.72
N GLN A 55 -2.56 4.36 8.24
CA GLN A 55 -2.50 2.93 8.49
C GLN A 55 -1.28 2.26 7.85
N VAL A 56 -0.92 2.66 6.62
CA VAL A 56 0.27 2.16 5.94
C VAL A 56 1.52 2.59 6.68
N LYS A 57 1.62 3.88 7.04
CA LYS A 57 2.76 4.45 7.75
C LYS A 57 3.02 3.74 9.09
N ILE A 58 1.95 3.43 9.84
CA ILE A 58 2.04 2.64 11.08
C ILE A 58 2.51 1.21 10.78
N ALA A 59 1.99 0.57 9.74
CA ALA A 59 2.26 -0.83 9.44
C ALA A 59 3.70 -1.11 8.97
N ILE A 60 4.26 -0.24 8.11
CA ILE A 60 5.58 -0.46 7.49
C ILE A 60 6.70 0.38 8.11
N GLY A 61 6.34 1.33 8.98
CA GLY A 61 7.26 2.27 9.59
C GLY A 61 7.74 3.39 8.67
N GLU A 62 8.30 4.43 9.28
CA GLU A 62 8.71 5.67 8.61
C GLU A 62 9.67 5.43 7.44
N LYS A 63 10.66 4.55 7.60
CA LYS A 63 11.72 4.34 6.61
C LYS A 63 11.15 3.78 5.29
N ILE A 64 10.30 2.74 5.35
CA ILE A 64 9.72 2.15 4.14
C ILE A 64 8.72 3.12 3.53
N PHE A 65 7.93 3.81 4.36
CA PHE A 65 6.99 4.83 3.91
C PHE A 65 7.68 5.97 3.15
N GLN A 66 8.81 6.48 3.65
CA GLN A 66 9.58 7.51 2.95
C GLN A 66 10.11 7.03 1.60
N MET A 67 10.63 5.79 1.52
CA MET A 67 11.06 5.22 0.24
C MET A 67 9.89 5.08 -0.76
N LEU A 68 8.70 4.74 -0.26
CA LEU A 68 7.49 4.61 -1.08
C LEU A 68 7.11 5.95 -1.70
N MET A 69 7.15 7.02 -0.90
CA MET A 69 6.81 8.37 -1.35
C MET A 69 7.92 9.02 -2.19
N GLU A 70 9.19 8.63 -2.01
CA GLU A 70 10.30 9.15 -2.80
C GLU A 70 10.29 8.60 -4.23
N ASN A 71 10.27 7.27 -4.38
CA ASN A 71 10.21 6.64 -5.70
C ASN A 71 9.69 5.19 -5.59
N PRO A 72 8.38 4.96 -5.80
CA PRO A 72 7.79 3.63 -5.70
C PRO A 72 8.25 2.68 -6.82
N GLU A 73 8.75 3.20 -7.96
CA GLU A 73 9.16 2.36 -9.10
C GLU A 73 10.44 1.57 -8.85
N VAL A 74 11.32 2.07 -7.99
CA VAL A 74 12.61 1.44 -7.68
C VAL A 74 12.71 0.96 -6.23
N LEU A 75 11.65 1.10 -5.45
CA LEU A 75 11.62 0.74 -4.03
C LEU A 75 12.05 -0.72 -3.80
N TYR A 76 11.59 -1.65 -4.63
CA TYR A 76 11.90 -3.07 -4.50
C TYR A 76 13.40 -3.39 -4.60
N MET A 77 14.18 -2.53 -5.25
CA MET A 77 15.65 -2.68 -5.33
C MET A 77 16.36 -2.19 -4.06
N LYS A 78 15.69 -1.41 -3.21
CA LYS A 78 16.27 -0.78 -2.01
C LYS A 78 15.94 -1.53 -0.72
N LEU A 79 15.04 -2.52 -0.76
CA LEU A 79 14.59 -3.24 0.43
C LEU A 79 15.64 -4.24 0.93
N ASP A 80 15.90 -4.20 2.23
CA ASP A 80 16.65 -5.25 2.93
C ASP A 80 15.74 -6.41 3.40
N ALA A 81 16.34 -7.53 3.81
CA ALA A 81 15.59 -8.72 4.21
C ALA A 81 14.62 -8.48 5.39
N ILE A 82 14.95 -7.55 6.30
CA ILE A 82 14.10 -7.21 7.44
C ILE A 82 12.90 -6.41 6.95
N GLN A 83 13.12 -5.45 6.05
CA GLN A 83 12.05 -4.65 5.46
C GLN A 83 11.10 -5.51 4.60
N VAL A 84 11.64 -6.51 3.90
CA VAL A 84 10.85 -7.51 3.19
C VAL A 84 9.96 -8.30 4.16
N ASP A 85 10.52 -8.76 5.28
CA ASP A 85 9.77 -9.50 6.31
C ASP A 85 8.61 -8.66 6.88
N VAL A 86 8.87 -7.39 7.19
CA VAL A 86 7.84 -6.43 7.66
C VAL A 86 6.67 -6.32 6.66
N LEU A 87 6.97 -6.30 5.35
CA LEU A 87 5.96 -6.20 4.30
C LEU A 87 5.12 -7.48 4.20
N VAL A 88 5.72 -8.67 4.23
CA VAL A 88 4.98 -9.94 4.12
C VAL A 88 4.22 -10.30 5.40
N SER A 89 4.71 -9.90 6.57
CA SER A 89 4.08 -10.19 7.86
C SER A 89 3.01 -9.17 8.28
N ASN A 90 2.79 -8.14 7.46
CA ASN A 90 1.93 -7.02 7.79
C ASN A 90 0.51 -7.47 8.21
N GLN A 91 -0.06 -6.82 9.22
CA GLN A 91 -1.42 -7.09 9.70
C GLN A 91 -2.36 -5.92 9.45
N VAL A 92 -2.05 -5.08 8.44
CA VAL A 92 -2.81 -3.86 8.20
C VAL A 92 -4.27 -4.21 7.90
N ASN A 93 -5.16 -3.47 8.54
CA ASN A 93 -6.60 -3.57 8.30
C ASN A 93 -7.17 -2.17 8.41
N VAL A 94 -7.49 -1.57 7.26
CA VAL A 94 -8.02 -0.21 7.22
C VAL A 94 -9.49 -0.26 7.68
N PRO A 95 -9.84 0.33 8.83
CA PRO A 95 -11.22 0.35 9.30
C PRO A 95 -12.11 1.08 8.29
N ARG A 96 -13.41 0.74 8.26
CA ARG A 96 -14.36 1.37 7.33
C ARG A 96 -14.20 2.88 7.37
N VAL A 97 -13.85 3.47 6.23
CA VAL A 97 -14.00 4.90 5.99
C VAL A 97 -15.47 5.19 6.26
N LYS A 98 -15.77 5.97 7.30
CA LYS A 98 -17.13 6.44 7.54
C LYS A 98 -17.49 7.32 6.36
N GLU A 99 -18.44 6.88 5.55
CA GLU A 99 -19.13 7.76 4.61
C GLU A 99 -19.68 8.92 5.43
N VAL A 100 -19.15 10.12 5.21
CA VAL A 100 -19.76 11.33 5.76
C VAL A 100 -21.10 11.42 5.06
N ALA A 101 -22.19 11.21 5.80
CA ALA A 101 -23.54 11.37 5.29
C ALA A 101 -23.67 12.80 4.76
N GLU A 102 -24.01 12.92 3.47
CA GLU A 102 -24.46 14.17 2.84
C GLU A 102 -25.71 14.73 3.54
#